data_AF-A0A4Y3WAF1-F1
#
_entry.id   AF-A0A4Y3WAF1-F1
#
_cell.length_a   1.000
_cell.length_b   1.000
_cell.length_c   1.000
_cell.angle_alpha   90.00
_cell.angle_beta   90.00
_cell.angle_gamma   90.00
#
_symmetry.space_group_name_H-M   'P 1'
#
loop_
_entity.id
_entity.type
_entity.pdbx_description
1 polymer ?
#
loop_
_entity_poly.entity_id
_entity_poly.type
_entity_poly.pdbx_seq_one_letter_code
_entity_poly.pdbx_strand_id
1 'polypeptide(L)'
;MSKRVTQVRSRGPNRKLQNTNIYERIFRATALVPVDIRNEVRSAMSLAAAEGRIRPHETESRVREFVTAHHRQFSKYVPHGGGIMQSLDQQVYDDGPTRLGDTVTHGLWD
;
A
#
# COMPACT_ATOMS: atom_id res chain seq x y z
N MET A 1 -11.35 -50.92 40.99
CA MET A 1 -10.65 -49.63 40.75
C MET A 1 -10.79 -49.27 39.27
N SER A 2 -11.68 -48.32 38.94
CA SER A 2 -12.03 -47.95 37.56
C SER A 2 -11.24 -46.72 37.12
N LYS A 3 -10.34 -46.85 36.14
CA LYS A 3 -9.53 -45.75 35.60
C LYS A 3 -10.34 -45.02 34.52
N ARG A 4 -10.79 -43.79 34.80
CA ARG A 4 -11.36 -42.92 33.76
C ARG A 4 -10.24 -42.35 32.91
N VAL A 5 -10.21 -42.73 31.65
CA VAL A 5 -9.34 -42.13 30.62
C VAL A 5 -9.99 -40.83 30.18
N THR A 6 -9.43 -39.70 30.59
CA THR A 6 -9.85 -38.38 30.15
C THR A 6 -9.40 -38.19 28.71
N GLN A 7 -10.33 -38.34 27.77
CA GLN A 7 -10.10 -38.12 26.35
C GLN A 7 -9.88 -36.61 26.12
N VAL A 8 -8.62 -36.21 25.96
CA VAL A 8 -8.25 -34.83 25.60
C VAL A 8 -8.77 -34.58 24.19
N ARG A 9 -9.77 -33.71 24.06
CA ARG A 9 -10.29 -33.25 22.77
C ARG A 9 -9.11 -32.75 21.93
N SER A 10 -8.83 -33.46 20.83
CA SER A 10 -7.88 -33.01 19.83
C SER A 10 -8.38 -31.68 19.27
N ARG A 11 -7.56 -30.64 19.50
CA ARG A 11 -7.74 -29.29 18.97
C ARG A 11 -7.80 -29.41 17.45
N GLY A 12 -8.94 -29.05 16.87
CA GLY A 12 -9.10 -28.95 15.42
C GLY A 12 -8.03 -28.03 14.79
N PRO A 13 -7.87 -28.07 13.46
CA PRO A 13 -6.77 -27.41 12.77
C PRO A 13 -6.64 -25.94 13.20
N ASN A 14 -5.43 -25.59 13.63
CA ASN A 14 -5.09 -24.36 14.30
C ASN A 14 -5.22 -23.18 13.31
N ARG A 15 -6.38 -22.52 13.29
CA ARG A 15 -6.70 -21.34 12.46
C ARG A 15 -5.64 -20.21 12.56
N LYS A 16 -4.81 -20.22 13.62
CA LYS A 16 -3.70 -19.28 13.82
C LYS A 16 -2.52 -19.46 12.85
N LEU A 17 -2.38 -20.61 12.18
CA LEU A 17 -1.31 -20.87 11.20
C LEU A 17 -1.67 -20.49 9.75
N GLN A 18 -2.95 -20.18 9.48
CA GLN A 18 -3.38 -19.70 8.16
C GLN A 18 -3.29 -18.18 8.01
N ASN A 19 -3.03 -17.45 9.11
CA ASN A 19 -2.59 -16.06 9.06
C ASN A 19 -1.10 -16.07 8.72
N THR A 20 -0.77 -16.10 7.43
CA THR A 20 0.49 -15.49 6.98
C THR A 20 0.57 -14.12 7.66
N ASN A 21 1.67 -13.84 8.36
CA ASN A 21 1.86 -12.59 9.08
C ASN A 21 1.47 -11.40 8.17
N ILE A 22 0.50 -10.58 8.59
CA ILE A 22 -0.01 -9.47 7.77
C ILE A 22 1.13 -8.53 7.34
N TYR A 23 2.16 -8.38 8.18
CA TYR A 23 3.34 -7.58 7.86
C TYR A 23 4.21 -8.21 6.77
N GLU A 24 4.35 -9.55 6.76
CA GLU A 24 5.02 -10.25 5.65
C GLU A 24 4.23 -10.09 4.35
N ARG A 25 2.90 -10.13 4.41
CA ARG A 25 2.05 -9.88 3.24
C ARG A 25 2.19 -8.45 2.74
N ILE A 26 2.23 -7.46 3.63
CA ILE A 26 2.46 -6.06 3.26
C ILE A 26 3.84 -5.93 2.59
N PHE A 27 4.86 -6.56 3.16
CA PHE A 27 6.21 -6.53 2.60
C PHE A 27 6.27 -7.07 1.17
N ARG A 28 5.57 -8.19 0.91
CA ARG A 28 5.46 -8.81 -0.42
C ARG A 28 4.61 -7.98 -1.38
N ALA A 29 3.43 -7.54 -0.95
CA ALA A 29 2.50 -6.76 -1.78
C ALA A 29 3.11 -5.44 -2.25
N THR A 30 4.03 -4.87 -1.47
CA THR A 30 4.72 -3.60 -1.80
C THR A 30 6.06 -3.81 -2.51
N ALA A 31 6.43 -5.04 -2.91
CA ALA A 31 7.73 -5.31 -3.53
C ALA A 31 7.93 -4.59 -4.87
N LEU A 32 6.84 -4.36 -5.63
CA LEU A 32 6.86 -3.67 -6.92
C LEU A 32 6.65 -2.14 -6.80
N VAL A 33 6.38 -1.63 -5.60
CA VAL A 33 6.27 -0.18 -5.37
C VAL A 33 7.65 0.45 -5.58
N PRO A 34 7.75 1.65 -6.20
CA PRO A 34 9.02 2.33 -6.44
C PRO A 34 9.82 2.53 -5.15
N VAL A 35 11.13 2.32 -5.21
CA VAL A 35 12.01 2.25 -4.02
C VAL A 35 11.91 3.50 -3.15
N ASP A 36 11.71 4.66 -3.78
CA ASP A 36 11.62 5.99 -3.17
C ASP A 36 10.35 6.20 -2.32
N ILE A 37 9.25 5.52 -2.61
CA ILE A 37 7.98 5.65 -1.86
C ILE A 37 7.59 4.36 -1.11
N ARG A 38 8.36 3.28 -1.30
CA ARG A 38 8.03 1.93 -0.83
C ARG A 38 7.94 1.87 0.69
N ASN A 39 8.86 2.52 1.40
CA ASN A 39 8.91 2.44 2.85
C ASN A 39 7.77 3.22 3.51
N GLU A 40 7.38 4.33 2.91
CA GLU A 40 6.28 5.21 3.30
C GLU A 40 4.95 4.47 3.11
N VAL A 41 4.75 3.85 1.95
CA VAL A 41 3.57 3.01 1.66
C VAL A 41 3.51 1.81 2.62
N ARG A 42 4.63 1.13 2.86
CA ARG A 42 4.71 0.01 3.82
C ARG A 42 4.35 0.44 5.23
N SER A 43 4.88 1.57 5.69
CA SER A 43 4.62 2.11 7.01
C SER A 43 3.14 2.45 7.18
N ALA A 44 2.55 3.14 6.18
CA ALA A 44 1.14 3.49 6.18
C ALA A 44 0.21 2.26 6.17
N MET A 45 0.52 1.25 5.36
CA MET A 45 -0.23 -0.01 5.35
C MET A 45 -0.08 -0.79 6.66
N SER A 46 1.10 -0.77 7.28
CA SER A 46 1.35 -1.43 8.55
C SER A 46 0.58 -0.76 9.70
N LEU A 47 0.48 0.57 9.69
CA LEU A 47 -0.35 1.33 10.62
C LEU A 47 -1.83 0.98 10.44
N ALA A 48 -2.33 1.00 9.20
CA ALA A 48 -3.71 0.64 8.91
C ALA A 48 -4.04 -0.82 9.28
N ALA A 49 -3.08 -1.74 9.16
CA ALA A 49 -3.21 -3.11 9.64
C ALA A 49 -3.27 -3.18 11.18
N ALA A 50 -2.44 -2.41 11.89
CA ALA A 50 -2.45 -2.33 13.35
C ALA A 50 -3.77 -1.74 13.89
N GLU A 51 -4.38 -0.82 13.16
CA GLU A 51 -5.71 -0.24 13.45
C GLU A 51 -6.87 -1.14 13.02
N GLY A 52 -6.60 -2.31 12.43
CA GLY A 52 -7.62 -3.25 11.97
C GLY A 52 -8.38 -2.81 10.71
N ARG A 53 -7.90 -1.80 10.00
CA ARG A 53 -8.50 -1.29 8.75
C ARG A 53 -8.20 -2.15 7.53
N ILE A 54 -7.16 -2.98 7.58
CA ILE A 54 -6.76 -3.89 6.49
C ILE A 54 -6.72 -5.33 7.03
N ARG A 55 -7.31 -6.26 6.28
CA ARG A 55 -7.22 -7.69 6.52
C ARG A 55 -6.12 -8.33 5.67
N PRO A 56 -5.56 -9.48 6.07
CA PRO A 56 -4.46 -10.14 5.33
C PRO A 56 -4.76 -10.47 3.86
N HIS A 57 -6.01 -10.64 3.46
CA HIS A 57 -6.38 -10.93 2.07
C HIS A 57 -6.58 -9.66 1.23
N GLU A 58 -6.69 -8.49 1.86
CA GLU A 58 -6.90 -7.21 1.20
C GLU A 58 -5.57 -6.49 0.89
N THR A 59 -4.46 -7.04 1.37
CA THR A 59 -3.17 -6.37 1.30
C THR A 59 -2.76 -6.03 -0.14
N GLU A 60 -2.92 -6.96 -1.08
CA GLU A 60 -2.57 -6.76 -2.49
C GLU A 60 -3.52 -5.77 -3.18
N SER A 61 -4.83 -5.92 -2.99
CA SER A 61 -5.83 -5.05 -3.63
C SER A 61 -5.77 -3.61 -3.13
N ARG A 62 -5.30 -3.40 -1.89
CA ARG A 62 -5.24 -2.06 -1.28
C ARG A 62 -3.93 -1.31 -1.50
N VAL A 63 -2.86 -1.92 -2.02
CA VAL A 63 -1.59 -1.21 -2.27
C VAL A 63 -1.80 0.08 -3.08
N ARG A 64 -2.64 0.02 -4.11
CA ARG A 64 -2.94 1.16 -4.99
C ARG A 64 -3.56 2.34 -4.24
N GLU A 65 -4.40 2.08 -3.25
CA GLU A 65 -5.02 3.11 -2.42
C GLU A 65 -3.95 3.89 -1.63
N PHE A 66 -3.00 3.17 -1.02
CA PHE A 66 -1.92 3.76 -0.24
C PHE A 66 -0.91 4.52 -1.10
N VAL A 67 -0.58 4.01 -2.29
CA VAL A 67 0.24 4.74 -3.27
C VAL A 67 -0.46 6.03 -3.70
N THR A 68 -1.76 5.96 -4.00
CA THR A 68 -2.56 7.14 -4.39
C THR A 68 -2.64 8.15 -3.25
N ALA A 69 -2.84 7.69 -2.01
CA ALA A 69 -2.85 8.55 -0.82
C ALA A 69 -1.49 9.23 -0.60
N HIS A 70 -0.38 8.49 -0.77
CA HIS A 70 0.97 9.04 -0.68
C HIS A 70 1.19 10.14 -1.73
N HIS A 71 0.84 9.90 -2.99
CA HIS A 71 0.96 10.93 -4.03
C HIS A 71 0.04 12.13 -3.78
N ARG A 72 -1.17 11.96 -3.23
CA ARG A 72 -2.02 13.10 -2.86
C ARG A 72 -1.39 13.96 -1.76
N GLN A 73 -0.73 13.34 -0.79
CA GLN A 73 -0.12 14.03 0.34
C GLN A 73 1.23 14.68 -0.01
N PHE A 74 2.00 14.07 -0.91
CA PHE A 74 3.38 14.45 -1.18
C PHE A 74 3.67 14.75 -2.65
N SER A 75 2.64 15.03 -3.46
CA SER A 75 2.82 15.29 -4.90
C SER A 75 3.92 16.32 -5.13
N LYS A 76 5.01 15.87 -5.78
CA LYS A 76 6.12 16.72 -6.24
C LYS A 76 5.67 17.78 -7.25
N TYR A 77 4.47 17.63 -7.80
CA TYR A 77 3.81 18.57 -8.72
C TYR A 77 2.92 19.59 -8.00
N VAL A 78 2.85 19.54 -6.67
CA VAL A 78 2.36 20.64 -5.85
C VAL A 78 3.58 21.50 -5.51
N PRO A 79 3.67 22.74 -6.02
CA PRO A 79 4.75 23.64 -5.64
C PRO A 79 4.75 23.78 -4.12
N HIS A 80 5.94 23.71 -3.51
CA HIS A 80 6.14 23.86 -2.08
C HIS A 80 5.29 25.03 -1.52
N GLY A 81 4.40 24.73 -0.57
CA GLY A 81 3.57 25.75 0.09
C GLY A 81 2.08 25.74 -0.25
N GLY A 82 1.43 24.57 -0.30
CA GLY A 82 -0.03 24.49 -0.39
C GLY A 82 -0.62 24.77 -1.78
N GLY A 83 0.13 24.48 -2.84
CA GLY A 83 -0.27 24.75 -4.22
C GLY A 83 -1.41 23.88 -4.75
N ILE A 84 -2.27 24.50 -5.55
CA ILE A 84 -3.33 23.90 -6.36
C ILE A 84 -2.71 22.89 -7.35
N MET A 85 -3.38 21.75 -7.58
CA MET A 85 -3.00 20.78 -8.61
C MET A 85 -2.72 21.49 -9.94
N GLN A 86 -1.50 21.36 -10.46
CA GLN A 86 -1.17 21.89 -11.79
C GLN A 86 -1.89 21.06 -12.86
N SER A 87 -2.53 21.75 -13.81
CA SER A 87 -3.23 21.10 -14.92
C SER A 87 -2.24 20.39 -15.83
N LEU A 88 -2.62 19.23 -16.38
CA LEU A 88 -1.81 18.53 -17.39
C LEU A 88 -1.65 19.36 -18.67
N ASP A 89 -2.57 20.29 -18.92
CA ASP A 89 -2.47 21.25 -20.02
C ASP A 89 -1.55 22.44 -19.73
N GLN A 90 -1.02 22.54 -18.51
CA GLN A 90 -0.13 23.63 -18.14
C GLN A 90 1.18 23.54 -18.92
N GLN A 91 1.60 24.67 -19.47
CA GLN A 91 2.84 24.79 -20.22
C GLN A 91 4.04 24.66 -19.25
N VAL A 92 5.04 23.87 -19.64
CA VAL A 92 6.21 23.54 -18.80
C VAL A 92 7.32 24.58 -18.93
N TYR A 93 7.43 25.20 -20.11
CA TYR A 93 8.43 26.23 -20.43
C TYR A 93 7.74 27.41 -21.08
N ASP A 94 8.12 28.64 -20.71
CA ASP A 94 7.50 29.87 -21.22
C ASP A 94 7.67 30.05 -22.75
N ASP A 95 8.70 29.42 -23.32
CA ASP A 95 9.10 29.53 -24.72
C ASP A 95 8.82 28.27 -25.56
N GLY A 96 8.31 27.20 -24.95
CA GLY A 96 8.16 25.89 -25.58
C GLY A 96 6.72 25.35 -25.56
N PRO A 97 6.28 24.58 -26.58
CA PRO A 97 4.92 24.05 -26.64
C PRO A 97 4.68 22.87 -25.68
N THR A 98 5.70 22.42 -24.95
CA THR A 98 5.67 21.27 -24.05
C THR A 98 4.66 21.48 -22.91
N ARG A 99 3.67 20.60 -22.82
CA ARG A 99 2.71 20.57 -21.73
C ARG A 99 3.13 19.59 -20.66
N LEU A 100 2.62 19.78 -19.43
CA LEU A 100 2.93 18.90 -18.31
C LEU A 100 2.53 17.45 -18.63
N GLY A 101 1.42 17.24 -19.33
CA GLY A 101 0.97 15.93 -19.81
C GLY A 101 1.98 15.22 -20.71
N ASP A 102 2.78 15.94 -21.49
CA ASP A 102 3.78 15.35 -22.39
C ASP A 102 4.98 14.78 -21.61
N THR A 103 5.16 15.20 -20.35
CA THR A 103 6.24 14.72 -19.47
C THR A 103 5.84 13.52 -18.62
N VAL A 104 4.55 13.15 -18.62
CA VAL A 104 4.04 12.01 -17.84
C VAL A 104 4.15 10.74 -18.68
N THR A 105 5.23 9.98 -18.48
CA THR A 105 5.40 8.66 -19.09
C THR A 105 4.50 7.60 -18.41
N HIS A 106 3.73 6.86 -19.22
CA HIS A 106 3.06 5.60 -18.86
C HIS A 106 4.05 4.63 -18.18
N GLY A 107 3.75 3.86 -17.14
CA GLY A 107 2.74 3.85 -16.12
C GLY A 107 3.28 2.94 -15.01
N LEU A 108 3.03 3.25 -13.73
CA LEU A 108 3.49 2.41 -12.60
C LEU A 108 2.88 0.99 -12.59
N TRP A 109 1.93 0.73 -13.51
CA TRP A 109 1.02 -0.40 -13.48
C TRP A 109 0.87 -1.08 -14.85
N ASP A 110 1.81 -0.86 -15.77
CA ASP A 110 1.92 -1.61 -17.03
C ASP A 110 2.82 -2.85 -16.83
#